data_AF-A0A969XBL5-F1
#
_entry.id   AF-A0A969XBL5-F1
#
_cell.length_a   1.000
_cell.length_b   1.000
_cell.length_c   1.000
_cell.angle_alpha   90.00
_cell.angle_beta   90.00
_cell.angle_gamma   90.00
#
_symmetry.space_group_name_H-M   'P 1'
#
loop_
_entity.id
_entity.type
_entity.pdbx_description
1 polymer ?
#
loop_
_entity_poly.entity_id
_entity_poly.type
_entity_poly.pdbx_seq_one_letter_code
_entity_poly.pdbx_strand_id
1 'polypeptide(L)' 'MSRQLDKPEPPGEYDCCESACEPCVWDLYYEDLAEWNRQQQALKSQAQNGDNGDEPAG' A
#
# COMPACT_ATOMS: atom_id res chain seq x y z
N MET A 1 -3.02 11.40 12.83
CA MET A 1 -2.03 10.85 11.89
C MET A 1 -2.68 9.67 11.17
N SER A 2 -3.29 9.92 10.01
CA SER A 2 -3.92 8.87 9.19
C SER A 2 -2.83 7.90 8.75
N ARG A 3 -2.90 6.64 9.21
CA ARG A 3 -1.93 5.60 8.86
C ARG A 3 -2.25 5.08 7.46
N GLN A 4 -1.97 5.89 6.44
CA GLN A 4 -2.04 5.46 5.05
C GLN A 4 -0.92 4.45 4.82
N LEU A 5 -1.26 3.30 4.24
CA LEU A 5 -0.27 2.35 3.75
C LEU A 5 0.41 3.02 2.56
N ASP A 6 1.75 2.99 2.55
CA ASP A 6 2.52 3.39 1.38
C ASP A 6 2.49 2.27 0.32
N LYS A 7 2.70 2.62 -0.94
CA LYS A 7 2.63 1.65 -2.03
C LYS A 7 3.88 0.76 -1.93
N PRO A 8 3.75 -0.57 -1.80
CA PRO A 8 4.93 -1.41 -1.78
C PRO A 8 5.69 -1.28 -3.10
N GLU A 9 7.02 -1.20 -2.99
CA GLU A 9 7.91 -1.21 -4.13
C GLU A 9 8.14 -2.65 -4.60
N PRO A 10 8.10 -2.90 -5.93
CA PRO A 10 8.34 -4.24 -6.44
C PRO A 10 9.77 -4.68 -6.10
N PRO A 11 9.97 -5.93 -5.69
CA PRO A 11 11.30 -6.45 -5.45
C PRO A 11 12.12 -6.41 -6.74
N GLY A 12 13.41 -6.08 -6.61
CA GLY A 12 14.33 -6.09 -7.73
C GLY A 12 14.56 -7.50 -8.26
N GLU A 13 14.91 -7.63 -9.54
CA GLU A 13 15.23 -8.92 -10.19
C GLU A 13 16.34 -9.70 -9.45
N TYR A 14 17.26 -9.01 -8.77
CA TYR A 14 18.32 -9.61 -7.95
C TYR A 14 17.96 -9.77 -6.46
N ASP A 15 16.83 -9.22 -6.03
CA ASP A 15 16.34 -9.30 -4.64
C ASP A 15 15.57 -10.61 -4.40
N CYS A 16 15.01 -11.17 -5.49
CA CYS A 16 14.46 -12.51 -5.51
C CYS A 16 15.61 -13.53 -5.46
N CYS A 17 15.87 -14.10 -4.29
CA CYS A 17 16.77 -15.23 -4.16
C CYS A 17 16.08 -16.49 -4.73
N GLU A 18 16.13 -16.62 -6.06
CA GLU A 18 15.37 -17.52 -6.97
C GLU A 18 15.33 -19.03 -6.60
N SER A 19 15.89 -19.45 -5.47
CA SER A 19 15.85 -20.84 -4.98
C SER A 19 16.00 -21.03 -3.46
N ALA A 20 16.13 -19.98 -2.63
CA ALA A 20 16.49 -20.16 -1.21
C ALA A 20 15.71 -19.33 -0.19
N CYS A 21 14.93 -18.33 -0.61
CA CYS A 21 14.12 -17.52 0.31
C CYS A 21 12.67 -17.99 0.27
N GLU A 22 12.25 -18.69 1.32
CA GLU A 22 10.85 -18.96 1.62
C GLU A 22 10.45 -18.13 2.85
N PRO A 23 9.41 -17.27 2.76
CA PRO A 23 8.50 -17.08 1.62
C PRO A 23 9.11 -16.27 0.45
N CYS A 24 8.57 -16.47 -0.77
CA CYS A 24 9.00 -15.72 -1.94
C CYS A 24 8.74 -14.23 -1.72
N VAL A 25 9.71 -13.39 -2.06
CA VAL A 25 9.57 -11.92 -1.94
C VAL A 25 8.37 -11.40 -2.74
N TRP A 26 8.03 -12.08 -3.84
CA TRP A 26 6.83 -11.77 -4.62
C TRP A 26 5.54 -12.08 -3.89
N ASP A 27 5.47 -13.16 -3.10
CA ASP A 27 4.28 -13.48 -2.32
C ASP A 27 4.02 -12.38 -1.28
N LEU A 28 5.06 -11.99 -0.54
CA LEU A 28 4.98 -10.88 0.42
C LEU A 28 4.57 -9.56 -0.25
N TYR A 29 5.19 -9.25 -1.39
CA TYR A 29 4.86 -8.06 -2.17
C TYR A 29 3.39 -8.04 -2.59
N TYR A 30 2.85 -9.16 -3.08
CA TYR A 30 1.46 -9.22 -3.50
C TYR A 30 0.47 -9.12 -2.33
N GLU A 31 0.81 -9.67 -1.17
CA GLU A 31 0.01 -9.51 0.05
C GLU A 31 -0.07 -8.03 0.47
N ASP A 32 1.07 -7.36 0.59
CA ASP A 32 1.16 -5.94 0.93
C ASP A 32 0.45 -5.07 -0.11
N LEU A 33 0.62 -5.39 -1.40
CA LEU A 33 -0.01 -4.65 -2.50
C LEU A 33 -1.53 -4.81 -2.48
N ALA A 34 -2.04 -5.97 -2.09
CA ALA A 34 -3.48 -6.19 -1.93
C ALA A 34 -4.05 -5.37 -0.78
N GLU A 35 -3.37 -5.28 0.36
CA GLU A 35 -3.75 -4.41 1.48
C GLU A 35 -3.74 -2.93 1.08
N TRP A 36 -2.68 -2.48 0.43
CA TRP A 36 -2.59 -1.12 -0.09
C TRP A 36 -3.74 -0.80 -1.05
N ASN A 37 -4.02 -1.68 -2.02
CA ASN A 37 -5.11 -1.47 -2.97
C ASN A 37 -6.48 -1.40 -2.30
N ARG A 38 -6.74 -2.24 -1.29
CA ARG A 38 -7.99 -2.18 -0.51
C ARG A 38 -8.12 -0.84 0.21
N GLN A 39 -7.04 -0.37 0.82
CA GLN A 39 -7.05 0.92 1.49
C GLN A 39 -7.24 2.07 0.51
N GLN A 40 -6.53 2.08 -0.62
CA GLN A 40 -6.67 3.11 -1.66
C GLN A 40 -8.09 3.16 -2.23
N GLN A 41 -8.73 2.01 -2.44
CA GLN A 41 -10.12 1.98 -2.86
C GLN A 41 -11.05 2.58 -1.79
N ALA A 42 -10.87 2.19 -0.52
CA ALA A 42 -11.64 2.78 0.58
C ALA A 42 -11.40 4.29 0.73
N LEU A 43 -10.16 4.77 0.52
CA LEU A 43 -9.81 6.19 0.53
C LEU A 43 -10.43 6.92 -0.65
N LYS A 44 -10.39 6.36 -1.87
CA LYS A 44 -11.03 6.95 -3.05
C LYS A 44 -12.54 7.07 -2.87
N SER A 45 -13.19 6.04 -2.33
CA SER A 45 -14.63 6.06 -2.02
C SER A 45 -14.98 7.08 -0.95
N GLN A 46 -14.11 7.27 0.06
CA GLN A 46 -14.30 8.27 1.12
C GLN A 46 -13.98 9.70 0.65
N ALA A 47 -12.93 9.89 -0.14
CA ALA A 47 -12.55 11.18 -0.71
C ALA A 47 -13.62 11.73 -1.66
N GLN A 48 -14.31 10.85 -2.40
CA GLN A 48 -15.46 11.24 -3.23
C GLN A 48 -16.69 11.66 -2.40
N ASN A 49 -16.74 11.32 -1.11
CA ASN A 49 -17.85 11.66 -0.21
C ASN A 49 -17.49 12.70 0.87
N GLY A 50 -16.25 13.18 0.93
CA GLY A 50 -15.75 13.85 2.14
C GLY A 50 -14.65 14.89 1.92
N ASP A 51 -14.64 15.61 0.80
CA ASP A 51 -13.89 16.87 0.70
C ASP A 51 -14.77 18.01 1.21
N ASN A 52 -14.86 18.14 2.54
CA ASN A 52 -15.12 19.39 3.25
C ASN A 52 -14.61 19.22 4.68
N GLY A 53 -13.44 19.78 4.96
CA GLY A 53 -13.00 20.07 6.33
C GLY A 53 -11.65 19.48 6.72
N ASP A 54 -10.56 20.06 6.22
CA ASP A 54 -9.37 20.26 7.05
C ASP A 54 -8.73 21.60 6.66
N GLU A 55 -9.32 22.66 7.18
CA GLU A 55 -8.76 24.00 7.21
C GLU A 55 -8.12 24.16 8.60
N PRO A 56 -6.80 23.94 8.77
CA PRO A 56 -6.15 24.27 10.03
C PRO A 56 -5.97 25.79 10.07
N ALA A 57 -6.93 26.46 10.71
CA ALA A 57 -6.71 27.79 11.25
C ALA A 57 -5.66 27.70 12.36
N GLY A 58 -4.54 28.41 12.18
CA GLY A 58 -3.48 28.57 13.18
C GLY A 58 -2.35 29.42 12.65
#